data_AF-A0A958VJX8-F1
#
_entry.id   AF-A0A958VJX8-F1
#
_cell.length_a   1.000
_cell.length_b   1.000
_cell.length_c   1.000
_cell.angle_alpha   90.00
_cell.angle_beta   90.00
_cell.angle_gamma   90.00
#
_symmetry.space_group_name_H-M   'P 1'
#
loop_
_entity.id
_entity.type
_entity.pdbx_description
1 polymer ?
#
loop_
_entity_poly.entity_id
_entity_poly.type
_entity_poly.pdbx_seq_one_letter_code
_entity_poly.pdbx_strand_id
1 'polypeptide(L)'
;MAKLNYLNVGCGTKFHKDWVNVDMDSKAPEVIQVNLIKGIPFPDNTFEVVYHSQVLEHIPKENAPFFIEECYRVLKPGGILRVVLPDLENIAKEYLKYLQQNIDNPTEESEANYDWMLLEMYDQTVRNVPGGHMAEFFKTPKMVNEKFVIDRIGRVGRDIREAYLSGKSDRSNLSKAFSSPTMFKKALRFGLIKVAKMLGLYSKATEVGSFRLGGEIHMWMYDRYSLGKLLRQCGFSSATVKSPSTSDIPNWDSYELDIREGNAVDPTSLFMEAKK
;
A
#
# COMPACT_ATOMS: atom_id res chain seq x y z
N MET A 1 -18.92 21.80 -7.86
CA MET A 1 -19.38 21.59 -6.47
C MET A 1 -18.20 21.87 -5.56
N ALA A 2 -18.44 22.38 -4.35
CA ALA A 2 -17.35 22.55 -3.36
C ALA A 2 -16.82 21.17 -2.94
N LYS A 3 -15.51 21.06 -2.72
CA LYS A 3 -14.92 19.84 -2.16
C LYS A 3 -15.48 19.57 -0.76
N LEU A 4 -15.64 18.30 -0.40
CA LEU A 4 -15.88 17.88 0.97
C LEU A 4 -14.64 18.19 1.82
N ASN A 5 -14.82 18.37 3.12
CA ASN A 5 -13.72 18.55 4.06
C ASN A 5 -13.07 17.20 4.41
N TYR A 6 -12.79 16.36 3.41
CA TYR A 6 -12.18 15.05 3.56
C TYR A 6 -10.79 15.02 2.92
N LEU A 7 -9.84 14.36 3.57
CA LEU A 7 -8.45 14.26 3.15
C LEU A 7 -8.08 12.80 2.86
N ASN A 8 -7.55 12.54 1.68
CA ASN A 8 -6.92 11.28 1.29
C ASN A 8 -5.40 11.49 1.21
N VAL A 9 -4.66 10.72 2.01
CA VAL A 9 -3.22 10.86 2.21
C VAL A 9 -2.48 9.67 1.60
N GLY A 10 -1.51 9.94 0.71
CA GLY A 10 -0.80 8.89 -0.03
C GLY A 10 -1.71 8.24 -1.08
N CYS A 11 -2.47 9.05 -1.82
CA CYS A 11 -3.57 8.54 -2.64
C CYS A 11 -3.15 7.74 -3.88
N GLY A 12 -1.89 7.86 -4.32
CA GLY A 12 -1.39 7.28 -5.56
C GLY A 12 -2.31 7.60 -6.74
N THR A 13 -2.89 6.55 -7.34
CA THR A 13 -3.89 6.67 -8.43
C THR A 13 -5.33 6.40 -7.96
N LYS A 14 -5.56 6.12 -6.67
CA LYS A 14 -6.87 5.81 -6.08
C LYS A 14 -7.36 7.02 -5.27
N PHE A 15 -8.17 7.87 -5.87
CA PHE A 15 -8.70 9.06 -5.20
C PHE A 15 -10.08 9.48 -5.71
N HIS A 16 -10.79 10.24 -4.88
CA HIS A 16 -12.10 10.80 -5.20
C HIS A 16 -11.99 12.30 -5.46
N LYS A 17 -12.65 12.79 -6.52
CA LYS A 17 -12.56 14.19 -6.98
C LYS A 17 -13.07 15.21 -5.95
N ASP A 18 -14.02 14.78 -5.11
CA ASP A 18 -14.62 15.65 -4.10
C ASP A 18 -13.78 15.74 -2.82
N TRP A 19 -12.68 15.00 -2.73
CA TRP A 19 -11.76 15.01 -1.58
C TRP A 19 -10.53 15.89 -1.87
N VAL A 20 -9.84 16.31 -0.82
CA VAL A 20 -8.46 16.81 -0.93
C VAL A 20 -7.55 15.60 -0.97
N ASN A 21 -6.70 15.50 -1.99
CA ASN A 21 -5.85 14.34 -2.22
C ASN A 21 -4.39 14.79 -2.22
N VAL A 22 -3.55 14.09 -1.46
CA VAL A 22 -2.13 14.38 -1.36
C VAL A 22 -1.29 13.13 -1.62
N ASP A 23 -0.16 13.30 -2.33
CA ASP A 23 0.78 12.22 -2.61
C ASP A 23 2.20 12.75 -2.86
N MET A 24 3.24 11.93 -2.67
CA MET A 24 4.61 12.32 -2.97
C MET A 24 4.91 12.30 -4.48
N ASP A 25 4.27 11.40 -5.25
CA ASP A 25 4.42 11.22 -6.69
C ASP A 25 3.07 11.36 -7.41
N SER A 26 2.56 12.59 -7.45
CA SER A 26 1.30 12.92 -8.12
C SER A 26 1.37 12.69 -9.64
N LYS A 27 0.41 11.91 -10.17
CA LYS A 27 0.18 11.72 -11.61
C LYS A 27 -1.03 12.50 -12.14
N ALA A 28 -1.71 13.25 -11.27
CA ALA A 28 -2.96 13.94 -11.57
C ALA A 28 -2.92 15.41 -11.10
N PRO A 29 -3.30 16.40 -11.92
CA PRO A 29 -3.24 17.82 -11.56
C PRO A 29 -3.96 18.19 -10.25
N GLU A 30 -4.99 17.44 -9.88
CA GLU A 30 -5.81 17.63 -8.69
C GLU A 30 -5.21 17.07 -7.39
N VAL A 31 -4.07 16.36 -7.46
CA VAL A 31 -3.36 15.79 -6.31
C VAL A 31 -2.20 16.70 -5.92
N ILE A 32 -2.21 17.15 -4.67
CA ILE A 32 -1.22 18.06 -4.12
C ILE A 32 0.04 17.26 -3.73
N GLN A 33 1.21 17.72 -4.19
CA GLN A 33 2.45 17.03 -3.87
C GLN A 33 2.87 17.28 -2.42
N VAL A 34 2.95 16.22 -1.61
CA VAL A 34 3.29 16.30 -0.18
C VAL A 34 4.26 15.19 0.22
N ASN A 35 5.27 15.55 1.03
CA ASN A 35 6.12 14.57 1.72
C ASN A 35 5.63 14.40 3.16
N LEU A 36 4.97 13.28 3.42
CA LEU A 36 4.29 13.00 4.70
C LEU A 36 5.24 12.86 5.88
N ILE A 37 6.51 12.52 5.64
CA ILE A 37 7.54 12.48 6.69
C ILE A 37 7.87 13.90 7.21
N LYS A 38 7.52 14.94 6.45
CA LYS A 38 7.68 16.35 6.85
C LYS A 38 6.40 16.96 7.43
N GLY A 39 5.33 16.17 7.54
CA GLY A 39 4.02 16.61 8.02
C GLY A 39 3.02 16.89 6.91
N ILE A 40 1.78 17.13 7.32
CA ILE A 40 0.62 17.36 6.46
C ILE A 40 0.38 18.88 6.39
N PRO A 41 0.48 19.53 5.22
CA PRO A 41 0.54 20.99 5.08
C PRO A 41 -0.85 21.65 5.13
N PHE A 42 -1.67 21.27 6.10
CA PHE A 42 -2.98 21.85 6.37
C PHE A 42 -3.09 22.31 7.82
N PRO A 43 -3.91 23.33 8.11
CA PRO A 43 -4.15 23.77 9.48
C PRO A 43 -4.78 22.68 10.35
N ASP A 44 -4.68 22.89 11.66
CA ASP A 44 -5.34 22.05 12.65
C ASP A 44 -6.87 22.10 12.47
N ASN A 45 -7.56 21.01 12.81
CA ASN A 45 -9.02 20.95 12.79
C ASN A 45 -9.66 21.36 11.45
N THR A 46 -9.06 20.93 10.35
CA THR A 46 -9.53 21.26 8.99
C THR A 46 -10.51 20.22 8.45
N PHE A 47 -10.21 18.93 8.62
CA PHE A 47 -10.92 17.84 7.96
C PHE A 47 -11.86 17.10 8.89
N GLU A 48 -12.99 16.64 8.36
CA GLU A 48 -13.93 15.76 9.04
C GLU A 48 -13.49 14.29 8.92
N VAL A 49 -12.79 13.97 7.84
CA VAL A 49 -12.28 12.63 7.55
C VAL A 49 -10.85 12.72 7.06
N VAL A 50 -10.00 11.82 7.58
CA VAL A 50 -8.69 11.50 7.02
C VAL A 50 -8.69 10.03 6.67
N TYR A 51 -8.26 9.71 5.45
CA TYR A 51 -8.13 8.35 4.96
C TYR A 51 -6.72 8.14 4.41
N HIS A 52 -6.14 6.99 4.69
CA HIS A 52 -5.00 6.50 3.95
C HIS A 52 -5.06 4.98 3.80
N SER A 53 -4.66 4.49 2.64
CA SER A 53 -4.60 3.08 2.32
C SER A 53 -3.27 2.74 1.68
N GLN A 54 -2.62 1.71 2.20
CA GLN A 54 -1.29 1.26 1.80
C GLN A 54 -0.23 2.38 1.92
N VAL A 55 -0.05 2.91 3.13
CA VAL A 55 0.84 4.05 3.41
C VAL A 55 1.64 3.83 4.69
N LEU A 56 0.97 3.52 5.80
CA LEU A 56 1.58 3.47 7.12
C LEU A 56 2.68 2.42 7.21
N GLU A 57 2.51 1.29 6.53
CA GLU A 57 3.49 0.21 6.44
C GLU A 57 4.79 0.63 5.75
N HIS A 58 4.78 1.67 4.93
CA HIS A 58 5.97 2.25 4.30
C HIS A 58 6.67 3.30 5.18
N ILE A 59 6.04 3.75 6.26
CA ILE A 59 6.62 4.72 7.20
C ILE A 59 7.53 3.97 8.19
N PRO A 60 8.78 4.43 8.41
CA PRO A 60 9.63 3.86 9.46
C PRO A 60 8.91 3.85 10.81
N LYS A 61 9.08 2.78 11.59
CA LYS A 61 8.34 2.58 12.85
C LYS A 61 8.50 3.76 13.82
N GLU A 62 9.69 4.33 13.87
CA GLU A 62 10.04 5.50 14.68
C GLU A 62 9.35 6.80 14.22
N ASN A 63 8.97 6.89 12.94
CA ASN A 63 8.25 8.02 12.37
C ASN A 63 6.72 7.83 12.37
N ALA A 64 6.24 6.60 12.61
CA ALA A 64 4.81 6.30 12.61
C ALA A 64 3.99 7.13 13.62
N PRO A 65 4.43 7.37 14.88
CA PRO A 65 3.71 8.25 15.80
C PRO A 65 3.52 9.66 15.25
N PHE A 66 4.60 10.28 14.75
CA PHE A 66 4.53 11.63 14.17
C PHE A 66 3.54 11.71 13.00
N PHE A 67 3.54 10.72 12.09
CA PHE A 67 2.61 10.70 10.97
C PHE A 67 1.15 10.60 11.44
N ILE A 68 0.86 9.74 12.43
CA ILE A 68 -0.48 9.57 12.99
C ILE A 68 -0.91 10.81 13.80
N GLU A 69 0.01 11.47 14.52
CA GLU A 69 -0.23 12.75 15.18
C GLU A 69 -0.57 13.86 14.18
N GLU A 70 0.05 13.89 13.01
CA GLU A 70 -0.31 14.83 11.94
C GLU A 70 -1.72 14.57 11.41
N CYS A 71 -2.10 13.29 11.22
CA CYS A 71 -3.49 12.92 10.89
C CYS A 71 -4.46 13.38 11.99
N TYR A 72 -4.11 13.21 13.26
CA TYR A 72 -4.91 13.70 14.40
C TYR A 72 -5.02 15.23 14.40
N ARG A 73 -3.92 15.94 14.17
CA ARG A 73 -3.87 17.40 14.20
C ARG A 73 -4.82 18.01 13.18
N VAL A 74 -4.80 17.52 11.94
CA VAL A 74 -5.62 18.07 10.85
C VAL A 74 -7.10 17.68 10.93
N LEU A 75 -7.46 16.64 11.70
CA LEU A 75 -8.86 16.29 11.95
C LEU A 75 -9.55 17.30 12.86
N LYS A 76 -10.82 17.61 12.61
CA LYS A 76 -11.73 18.31 13.54
C LYS A 76 -12.04 17.41 14.75
N PRO A 77 -12.40 17.98 15.92
CA PRO A 77 -12.92 17.19 17.02
C PRO A 77 -14.09 16.30 16.59
N GLY A 78 -14.06 15.02 16.94
CA GLY A 78 -15.04 14.03 16.48
C GLY A 78 -14.85 13.52 15.04
N GLY A 79 -13.82 14.01 14.33
CA GLY A 79 -13.46 13.55 12.99
C GLY A 79 -12.94 12.11 12.98
N ILE A 80 -13.02 11.46 11.82
CA ILE A 80 -12.72 10.04 11.65
C ILE A 80 -11.41 9.87 10.88
N LEU A 81 -10.49 9.07 11.44
CA LEU A 81 -9.37 8.49 10.71
C LEU A 81 -9.74 7.08 10.27
N ARG A 82 -9.62 6.79 8.97
CA ARG A 82 -9.67 5.43 8.41
C ARG A 82 -8.28 5.03 7.90
N VAL A 83 -7.78 3.91 8.41
CA VAL A 83 -6.48 3.33 8.09
C VAL A 83 -6.67 1.97 7.42
N VAL A 84 -6.02 1.77 6.28
CA VAL A 84 -5.97 0.49 5.57
C VAL A 84 -4.53 0.08 5.31
N LEU A 85 -4.15 -1.12 5.72
CA LEU A 85 -2.79 -1.66 5.57
C LEU A 85 -2.80 -3.20 5.55
N PRO A 86 -1.70 -3.88 5.18
CA PRO A 86 -1.61 -5.35 5.23
C PRO A 86 -1.86 -5.90 6.65
N ASP A 87 -2.72 -6.91 6.77
CA ASP A 87 -3.09 -7.49 8.07
C ASP A 87 -2.08 -8.57 8.52
N LEU A 88 -1.16 -8.19 9.41
CA LEU A 88 -0.18 -9.11 9.98
C LEU A 88 -0.84 -10.29 10.71
N GLU A 89 -1.95 -10.03 11.43
CA GLU A 89 -2.63 -11.08 12.18
C GLU A 89 -3.25 -12.11 11.23
N ASN A 90 -3.91 -11.66 10.16
CA ASN A 90 -4.48 -12.54 9.16
C ASN A 90 -3.39 -13.34 8.42
N ILE A 91 -2.31 -12.68 8.00
CA ILE A 91 -1.18 -13.35 7.34
C ILE A 91 -0.58 -14.43 8.26
N ALA A 92 -0.33 -14.12 9.53
CA ALA A 92 0.23 -15.07 10.48
C ALA A 92 -0.70 -16.26 10.75
N LYS A 93 -2.02 -16.02 10.88
CA LYS A 93 -3.00 -17.11 11.06
C LYS A 93 -3.06 -18.03 9.86
N GLU A 94 -3.10 -17.47 8.65
CA GLU A 94 -3.15 -18.26 7.43
C GLU A 94 -1.83 -19.02 7.22
N TYR A 95 -0.68 -18.43 7.56
CA TYR A 95 0.60 -19.15 7.61
C TYR A 95 0.54 -20.37 8.53
N LEU A 96 0.09 -20.20 9.79
CA LEU A 96 0.01 -21.32 10.75
C LEU A 96 -0.98 -22.40 10.29
N LYS A 97 -2.10 -21.99 9.70
CA LYS A 97 -3.10 -22.90 9.13
C LYS A 97 -2.53 -23.75 8.00
N TYR A 98 -1.88 -23.13 7.00
CA TYR A 98 -1.31 -23.87 5.88
C TYR A 98 -0.06 -24.66 6.25
N LEU A 99 0.72 -24.21 7.24
CA LEU A 99 1.78 -25.00 7.86
C LEU A 99 1.22 -26.30 8.42
N GLN A 100 0.19 -26.21 9.27
CA GLN A 100 -0.40 -27.39 9.91
C GLN A 100 -1.04 -28.31 8.87
N GLN A 101 -1.77 -27.76 7.89
CA GLN A 101 -2.36 -28.53 6.79
C GLN A 101 -1.29 -29.33 6.02
N ASN A 102 -0.14 -28.72 5.71
CA ASN A 102 0.92 -29.37 4.96
C ASN A 102 1.66 -30.44 5.78
N ILE A 103 1.76 -30.27 7.10
CA ILE A 103 2.31 -31.29 8.01
C ILE A 103 1.37 -32.50 8.11
N ASP A 104 0.07 -32.27 8.25
CA ASP A 104 -0.90 -33.33 8.51
C ASP A 104 -1.26 -34.14 7.25
N ASN A 105 -1.44 -33.46 6.11
CA ASN A 105 -1.84 -34.09 4.85
C ASN A 105 -1.30 -33.32 3.64
N PRO A 106 -0.02 -33.52 3.27
CA PRO A 106 0.61 -32.78 2.19
C PRO A 106 -0.01 -33.12 0.83
N THR A 107 -0.32 -32.08 0.07
CA THR A 107 -0.68 -32.13 -1.35
C THR A 107 0.11 -31.05 -2.11
N GLU A 108 0.20 -31.18 -3.44
CA GLU A 108 0.82 -30.15 -4.29
C GLU A 108 0.18 -28.76 -4.06
N GLU A 109 -1.15 -28.72 -3.83
CA GLU A 109 -1.86 -27.47 -3.56
C GLU A 109 -1.60 -26.94 -2.14
N SER A 110 -1.52 -27.80 -1.11
CA SER A 110 -1.23 -27.34 0.26
C SER A 110 0.19 -26.80 0.39
N GLU A 111 1.16 -27.44 -0.27
CA GLU A 111 2.54 -26.99 -0.34
C GLU A 111 2.61 -25.62 -1.04
N ALA A 112 1.97 -25.47 -2.19
CA ALA A 112 1.91 -24.19 -2.90
C ALA A 112 1.24 -23.08 -2.07
N ASN A 113 0.20 -23.38 -1.30
CA ASN A 113 -0.44 -22.42 -0.39
C ASN A 113 0.47 -22.02 0.77
N TYR A 114 1.18 -22.98 1.36
CA TYR A 114 2.18 -22.72 2.39
C TYR A 114 3.31 -21.81 1.88
N ASP A 115 3.87 -22.14 0.72
CA ASP A 115 4.93 -21.35 0.09
C ASP A 115 4.48 -19.92 -0.21
N TRP A 116 3.24 -19.77 -0.71
CA TRP A 116 2.65 -18.46 -0.92
C TRP A 116 2.53 -17.67 0.38
N MET A 117 2.08 -18.28 1.48
CA MET A 117 1.95 -17.58 2.76
C MET A 117 3.29 -17.11 3.32
N LEU A 118 4.35 -17.93 3.20
CA LEU A 118 5.70 -17.50 3.54
C LEU A 118 6.16 -16.33 2.68
N LEU A 119 5.92 -16.43 1.38
CA LEU A 119 6.31 -15.41 0.41
C LEU A 119 5.58 -14.09 0.68
N GLU A 120 4.26 -14.10 0.85
CA GLU A 120 3.45 -12.93 1.19
C GLU A 120 3.89 -12.28 2.50
N MET A 121 4.22 -13.08 3.51
CA MET A 121 4.66 -12.58 4.82
C MET A 121 6.04 -11.91 4.77
N TYR A 122 7.00 -12.50 4.06
CA TYR A 122 8.39 -12.03 4.09
C TYR A 122 8.73 -11.05 2.98
N ASP A 123 8.31 -11.33 1.73
CA ASP A 123 8.78 -10.57 0.56
C ASP A 123 8.46 -9.08 0.70
N GLN A 124 7.32 -8.75 1.30
CA GLN A 124 6.89 -7.39 1.61
C GLN A 124 7.92 -6.57 2.42
N THR A 125 8.67 -7.22 3.32
CA THR A 125 9.59 -6.55 4.27
C THR A 125 11.08 -6.82 4.02
N VAL A 126 11.42 -7.94 3.36
CA VAL A 126 12.81 -8.39 3.20
C VAL A 126 13.38 -8.18 1.80
N ARG A 127 12.54 -8.00 0.77
CA ARG A 127 13.00 -7.90 -0.61
C ARG A 127 13.95 -6.73 -0.85
N ASN A 128 14.77 -6.86 -1.89
CA ASN A 128 15.78 -5.88 -2.27
C ASN A 128 15.66 -5.42 -3.74
N VAL A 129 14.55 -5.78 -4.39
CA VAL A 129 14.24 -5.43 -5.78
C VAL A 129 12.74 -5.14 -5.94
N PRO A 130 12.34 -4.29 -6.91
CA PRO A 130 10.95 -4.03 -7.23
C PRO A 130 10.17 -5.31 -7.55
N GLY A 131 8.92 -5.40 -7.09
CA GLY A 131 8.06 -6.59 -7.21
C GLY A 131 8.49 -7.84 -6.43
N GLY A 132 9.76 -7.96 -6.03
CA GLY A 132 10.26 -9.09 -5.23
C GLY A 132 10.04 -10.46 -5.88
N HIS A 133 10.01 -11.50 -5.05
CA HIS A 133 9.71 -12.86 -5.50
C HIS A 133 8.20 -13.06 -5.77
N MET A 134 7.31 -12.24 -5.20
CA MET A 134 5.88 -12.28 -5.52
C MET A 134 5.62 -11.99 -7.00
N ALA A 135 6.28 -10.97 -7.57
CA ALA A 135 6.14 -10.65 -8.99
C ALA A 135 6.68 -11.77 -9.89
N GLU A 136 7.72 -12.49 -9.47
CA GLU A 136 8.22 -13.67 -10.20
C GLU A 136 7.25 -14.84 -10.11
N PHE A 137 6.61 -15.06 -8.94
CA PHE A 137 5.59 -16.07 -8.77
C PHE A 137 4.44 -15.92 -9.78
N PHE A 138 3.92 -14.69 -9.96
CA PHE A 138 2.87 -14.39 -10.94
C PHE A 138 3.25 -14.66 -12.41
N LYS A 139 4.55 -14.68 -12.72
CA LYS A 139 5.09 -15.00 -14.05
C LYS A 139 5.28 -16.50 -14.26
N THR A 140 4.92 -17.34 -13.30
CA THR A 140 4.97 -18.80 -13.49
C THR A 140 3.90 -19.22 -14.50
N PRO A 141 4.22 -20.02 -15.55
CA PRO A 141 3.25 -20.41 -16.57
C PRO A 141 1.97 -21.05 -16.00
N LYS A 142 2.13 -21.92 -14.99
CA LYS A 142 1.04 -22.60 -14.30
C LYS A 142 1.23 -22.43 -12.80
N MET A 143 0.21 -21.89 -12.12
CA MET A 143 0.17 -21.80 -10.65
C MET A 143 -0.88 -22.80 -10.15
N VAL A 144 -0.44 -23.78 -9.35
CA VAL A 144 -1.33 -24.82 -8.82
C VAL A 144 -2.44 -24.22 -7.96
N ASN A 145 -2.11 -23.17 -7.22
CA ASN A 145 -2.99 -22.44 -6.32
C ASN A 145 -3.37 -21.05 -6.83
N GLU A 146 -3.48 -20.86 -8.16
CA GLU A 146 -3.77 -19.56 -8.80
C GLU A 146 -4.97 -18.84 -8.17
N LYS A 147 -6.07 -19.57 -7.98
CA LYS A 147 -7.29 -19.03 -7.38
C LYS A 147 -7.04 -18.51 -5.96
N PHE A 148 -6.35 -19.30 -5.14
CA PHE A 148 -6.02 -18.92 -3.76
C PHE A 148 -5.19 -17.64 -3.72
N VAL A 149 -4.15 -17.55 -4.54
CA VAL A 149 -3.28 -16.36 -4.64
C VAL A 149 -4.06 -15.12 -5.09
N ILE A 150 -4.89 -15.27 -6.12
CA ILE A 150 -5.74 -14.19 -6.65
C ILE A 150 -6.74 -13.71 -5.61
N ASP A 151 -7.38 -14.61 -4.88
CA ASP A 151 -8.38 -14.25 -3.87
C ASP A 151 -7.74 -13.48 -2.70
N ARG A 152 -6.48 -13.77 -2.37
CA ARG A 152 -5.74 -13.09 -1.31
C ARG A 152 -5.28 -11.69 -1.69
N ILE A 153 -4.68 -11.53 -2.87
CA ILE A 153 -4.17 -10.24 -3.36
C ILE A 153 -5.28 -9.35 -3.91
N GLY A 154 -6.42 -9.93 -4.30
CA GLY A 154 -7.56 -9.19 -4.81
C GLY A 154 -7.32 -8.65 -6.22
N ARG A 155 -7.74 -7.41 -6.47
CA ARG A 155 -7.79 -6.85 -7.82
C ARG A 155 -6.41 -6.72 -8.46
N VAL A 156 -5.41 -6.29 -7.68
CA VAL A 156 -4.04 -6.08 -8.17
C VAL A 156 -3.44 -7.39 -8.69
N GLY A 157 -3.65 -8.50 -7.98
CA GLY A 157 -3.16 -9.81 -8.36
C GLY A 157 -3.80 -10.31 -9.66
N ARG A 158 -5.10 -10.09 -9.83
CA ARG A 158 -5.82 -10.38 -11.09
C ARG A 158 -5.24 -9.58 -12.26
N ASP A 159 -5.11 -8.27 -12.08
CA ASP A 159 -4.61 -7.37 -13.13
C ASP A 159 -3.19 -7.77 -13.57
N ILE A 160 -2.29 -8.11 -12.62
CA ILE A 160 -0.93 -8.61 -12.91
C ILE A 160 -0.97 -9.94 -13.67
N ARG A 161 -1.80 -10.89 -13.21
CA ARG A 161 -1.90 -12.22 -13.81
C ARG A 161 -2.46 -12.18 -15.23
N GLU A 162 -3.49 -11.39 -15.47
CA GLU A 162 -4.08 -11.18 -16.80
C GLU A 162 -3.09 -10.50 -17.77
N ALA A 163 -2.34 -9.52 -17.29
CA ALA A 163 -1.30 -8.86 -18.09
C ALA A 163 -0.21 -9.85 -18.53
N TYR A 164 0.22 -10.75 -17.62
CA TYR A 164 1.17 -11.81 -17.93
C TYR A 164 0.61 -12.80 -18.98
N LEU A 165 -0.58 -13.35 -18.74
CA LEU A 165 -1.20 -14.35 -19.61
C LEU A 165 -1.52 -13.81 -21.02
N SER A 166 -1.88 -12.53 -21.13
CA SER A 166 -2.16 -11.90 -22.42
C SER A 166 -0.91 -11.54 -23.23
N GLY A 167 0.30 -11.77 -22.70
CA GLY A 167 1.55 -11.39 -23.34
C GLY A 167 1.72 -9.87 -23.50
N LYS A 168 0.85 -9.06 -22.87
CA LYS A 168 0.98 -7.61 -22.80
C LYS A 168 2.09 -7.29 -21.80
N SER A 169 3.35 -7.45 -22.24
CA SER A 169 4.47 -6.83 -21.52
C SER A 169 4.19 -5.34 -21.40
N ASP A 170 4.35 -4.78 -20.22
CA ASP A 170 4.11 -3.37 -19.86
C ASP A 170 5.08 -2.42 -20.62
N ARG A 171 4.91 -2.36 -21.94
CA ARG A 171 5.60 -1.45 -22.87
C ARG A 171 4.84 -0.13 -23.04
N SER A 172 3.76 0.08 -22.30
CA SER A 172 2.96 1.30 -22.37
C SER A 172 3.37 2.29 -21.29
N ASN A 173 4.59 2.86 -21.36
CA ASN A 173 4.90 4.16 -20.74
C ASN A 173 6.21 4.83 -21.20
N LEU A 174 6.81 4.42 -22.33
CA LEU A 174 8.01 5.10 -22.85
C LEU A 174 7.72 6.45 -23.53
N SER A 175 6.48 6.70 -23.98
CA SER A 175 6.12 7.94 -24.72
C SER A 175 5.68 9.11 -23.84
N LYS A 176 5.48 8.91 -22.53
CA LYS A 176 5.05 10.00 -21.60
C LYS A 176 6.19 10.64 -20.80
N ALA A 177 7.43 10.17 -20.97
CA ALA A 177 8.58 10.62 -20.17
C ALA A 177 9.09 12.05 -20.48
N PHE A 178 8.59 12.69 -21.54
CA PHE A 178 9.10 13.98 -22.03
C PHE A 178 8.24 15.22 -21.71
N SER A 179 7.13 15.09 -20.98
CA SER A 179 6.20 16.22 -20.75
C SER A 179 6.35 16.94 -19.41
N SER A 180 7.24 16.51 -18.51
CA SER A 180 7.39 17.12 -17.17
C SER A 180 8.86 17.33 -16.76
N PRO A 181 9.24 18.50 -16.21
CA PRO A 181 10.59 18.76 -15.68
C PRO A 181 11.03 17.79 -14.59
N THR A 182 10.10 17.24 -13.79
CA THR A 182 10.41 16.23 -12.77
C THR A 182 10.70 14.87 -13.41
N MET A 183 9.98 14.52 -14.47
CA MET A 183 10.23 13.30 -15.26
C MET A 183 11.57 13.37 -15.99
N PHE A 184 11.95 14.53 -16.53
CA PHE A 184 13.26 14.75 -17.14
C PHE A 184 14.41 14.58 -16.12
N LYS A 185 14.27 15.16 -14.92
CA LYS A 185 15.24 14.95 -13.82
C LYS A 185 15.32 13.48 -13.39
N LYS A 186 14.18 12.78 -13.30
CA LYS A 186 14.15 11.33 -13.05
C LYS A 186 14.89 10.57 -14.17
N ALA A 187 14.60 10.86 -15.45
CA ALA A 187 15.23 10.22 -16.59
C ALA A 187 16.75 10.46 -16.66
N LEU A 188 17.21 11.69 -16.40
CA LEU A 188 18.63 12.03 -16.32
C LEU A 188 19.32 11.24 -15.19
N ARG A 189 18.68 11.18 -14.00
CA ARG A 189 19.17 10.40 -12.86
C ARG A 189 19.24 8.91 -13.20
N PHE A 190 18.23 8.36 -13.88
CA PHE A 190 18.26 6.98 -14.37
C PHE A 190 19.39 6.73 -15.36
N GLY A 191 19.62 7.66 -16.29
CA GLY A 191 20.76 7.61 -17.23
C GLY A 191 22.10 7.59 -16.52
N LEU A 192 22.29 8.48 -15.53
CA LEU A 192 23.50 8.55 -14.71
C LEU A 192 23.73 7.26 -13.90
N ILE A 193 22.67 6.70 -13.30
CA ILE A 193 22.76 5.41 -12.59
C ILE A 193 23.18 4.30 -13.56
N LYS A 194 22.62 4.28 -14.78
CA LYS A 194 22.95 3.27 -15.80
C LYS A 194 24.42 3.35 -16.24
N VAL A 195 24.93 4.58 -16.43
CA VAL A 195 26.34 4.84 -16.74
C VAL A 195 27.23 4.43 -15.56
N ALA A 196 26.88 4.82 -14.33
CA ALA A 196 27.62 4.42 -13.13
C ALA A 196 27.67 2.90 -12.96
N LYS A 197 26.58 2.18 -13.27
CA LYS A 197 26.51 0.72 -13.26
C LYS A 197 27.43 0.10 -14.33
N MET A 198 27.43 0.65 -15.54
CA MET A 198 28.31 0.21 -16.62
C MET A 198 29.80 0.45 -16.30
N LEU A 199 30.12 1.53 -15.60
CA LEU A 199 31.49 1.87 -15.16
C LEU A 199 31.92 1.12 -13.89
N GLY A 200 31.10 0.22 -13.33
CA GLY A 200 31.40 -0.50 -12.09
C GLY A 200 31.38 0.38 -10.83
N LEU A 201 30.93 1.63 -10.94
CA LEU A 201 30.83 2.59 -9.83
C LEU A 201 29.54 2.43 -9.01
N TYR A 202 28.61 1.57 -9.47
CA TYR A 202 27.35 1.30 -8.80
C TYR A 202 27.39 -0.08 -8.14
N SER A 203 27.74 -0.10 -6.85
CA SER A 203 27.87 -1.34 -6.09
C SER A 203 26.51 -2.02 -5.85
N LYS A 204 26.54 -3.32 -5.51
CA LYS A 204 25.33 -4.03 -5.08
C LYS A 204 24.70 -3.37 -3.85
N ALA A 205 25.51 -2.88 -2.91
CA ALA A 205 25.03 -2.17 -1.73
C ALA A 205 24.28 -0.88 -2.11
N THR A 206 24.76 -0.13 -3.11
CA THR A 206 24.10 1.08 -3.62
C THR A 206 22.76 0.76 -4.29
N GLU A 207 22.68 -0.35 -5.04
CA GLU A 207 21.44 -0.82 -5.66
C GLU A 207 20.39 -1.19 -4.61
N VAL A 208 20.79 -2.00 -3.63
CA VAL A 208 19.91 -2.41 -2.52
C VAL A 208 19.47 -1.20 -1.70
N GLY A 209 20.40 -0.32 -1.33
CA GLY A 209 20.09 0.89 -0.56
C GLY A 209 19.14 1.83 -1.31
N SER A 210 19.35 2.03 -2.61
CA SER A 210 18.47 2.88 -3.42
C SER A 210 17.06 2.31 -3.53
N PHE A 211 16.92 0.99 -3.62
CA PHE A 211 15.62 0.33 -3.62
C PHE A 211 14.93 0.44 -2.25
N ARG A 212 15.62 0.07 -1.16
CA ARG A 212 15.03 0.07 0.19
C ARG A 212 14.63 1.47 0.67
N LEU A 213 15.29 2.52 0.18
CA LEU A 213 14.95 3.92 0.45
C LEU A 213 13.96 4.50 -0.58
N GLY A 214 13.50 3.71 -1.54
CA GLY A 214 12.64 4.13 -2.66
C GLY A 214 11.14 4.20 -2.34
N GLY A 215 10.73 3.79 -1.14
CA GLY A 215 9.33 3.84 -0.66
C GLY A 215 8.46 2.65 -1.04
N GLU A 216 8.99 1.64 -1.75
CA GLU A 216 8.23 0.45 -2.16
C GLU A 216 8.18 -0.64 -1.08
N ILE A 217 9.13 -0.64 -0.15
CA ILE A 217 9.27 -1.69 0.87
C ILE A 217 8.38 -1.41 2.08
N HIS A 218 7.81 -2.45 2.67
CA HIS A 218 7.11 -2.32 3.95
C HIS A 218 8.16 -2.27 5.05
N MET A 219 8.24 -1.13 5.73
CA MET A 219 9.15 -0.86 6.85
C MET A 219 8.61 -1.43 8.17
N TRP A 220 7.28 -1.56 8.28
CA TRP A 220 6.63 -2.15 9.45
C TRP A 220 5.27 -2.77 9.09
N MET A 221 4.84 -3.79 9.81
CA MET A 221 3.51 -4.40 9.67
C MET A 221 2.74 -4.28 10.98
N TYR A 222 1.41 -4.22 10.89
CA TYR A 222 0.55 -4.05 12.05
C TYR A 222 -0.53 -5.12 12.09
N ASP A 223 -0.87 -5.53 13.30
CA ASP A 223 -2.10 -6.23 13.63
C ASP A 223 -3.11 -5.26 14.27
N ARG A 224 -4.33 -5.74 14.54
CA ARG A 224 -5.38 -4.91 15.17
C ARG A 224 -4.96 -4.31 16.52
N TYR A 225 -4.10 -5.00 17.28
CA TYR A 225 -3.71 -4.56 18.62
C TYR A 225 -2.65 -3.46 18.56
N SER A 226 -1.59 -3.70 17.80
CA SER A 226 -0.45 -2.79 17.61
C SER A 226 -0.87 -1.52 16.87
N LEU A 227 -1.72 -1.61 15.84
CA LEU A 227 -2.33 -0.44 15.21
C LEU A 227 -3.21 0.32 16.20
N GLY A 228 -4.11 -0.37 16.89
CA GLY A 228 -4.96 0.25 17.91
C GLY A 228 -4.16 0.91 19.05
N LYS A 229 -3.02 0.33 19.43
CA LYS A 229 -2.11 0.90 20.43
C LYS A 229 -1.46 2.19 19.92
N LEU A 230 -0.94 2.19 18.69
CA LEU A 230 -0.37 3.38 18.07
C LEU A 230 -1.40 4.52 17.99
N LEU A 231 -2.61 4.21 17.52
CA LEU A 231 -3.70 5.20 17.43
C LEU A 231 -4.03 5.82 18.79
N ARG A 232 -4.19 5.00 19.83
CA ARG A 232 -4.44 5.49 21.21
C ARG A 232 -3.31 6.35 21.75
N GLN A 233 -2.06 6.01 21.46
CA GLN A 233 -0.89 6.79 21.88
C GLN A 233 -0.89 8.19 21.26
N CYS A 234 -1.45 8.34 20.05
CA CYS A 234 -1.54 9.61 19.33
C CYS A 234 -2.85 10.37 19.62
N GLY A 235 -3.60 9.98 20.66
CA GLY A 235 -4.81 10.69 21.12
C GLY A 235 -6.13 10.20 20.53
N PHE A 236 -6.12 9.23 19.60
CA PHE A 236 -7.37 8.68 19.06
C PHE A 236 -8.12 7.80 20.06
N SER A 237 -9.44 7.83 19.96
CA SER A 237 -10.37 6.98 20.72
C SER A 237 -11.18 6.06 19.80
N SER A 238 -11.87 5.07 20.39
CA SER A 238 -12.79 4.18 19.67
C SER A 238 -12.21 3.49 18.43
N ALA A 239 -10.95 3.05 18.50
CA ALA A 239 -10.32 2.28 17.43
C ALA A 239 -11.07 0.94 17.22
N THR A 240 -11.67 0.77 16.06
CA THR A 240 -12.50 -0.40 15.71
C THR A 240 -12.09 -0.98 14.36
N VAL A 241 -12.14 -2.30 14.25
CA VAL A 241 -11.95 -3.00 12.98
C VAL A 241 -13.20 -2.83 12.12
N LYS A 242 -12.99 -2.60 10.83
CA LYS A 242 -14.02 -2.42 9.81
C LYS A 242 -13.82 -3.45 8.69
N SER A 243 -14.76 -3.47 7.76
CA SER A 243 -14.64 -4.15 6.47
C SER A 243 -14.46 -3.12 5.36
N PRO A 244 -14.19 -3.53 4.12
CA PRO A 244 -14.17 -2.63 2.97
C PRO A 244 -15.45 -1.79 2.81
N SER A 245 -16.62 -2.33 3.18
CA SER A 245 -17.95 -1.70 3.04
C SER A 245 -18.51 -1.08 4.31
N THR A 246 -17.96 -1.38 5.48
CA THR A 246 -18.47 -0.85 6.75
C THR A 246 -17.62 0.34 7.18
N SER A 247 -18.27 1.46 7.45
CA SER A 247 -17.59 2.70 7.84
C SER A 247 -18.54 3.60 8.64
N ASP A 248 -17.98 4.35 9.58
CA ASP A 248 -18.67 5.47 10.23
C ASP A 248 -18.69 6.72 9.32
N ILE A 249 -17.94 6.70 8.20
CA ILE A 249 -17.90 7.78 7.20
C ILE A 249 -19.16 7.74 6.33
N PRO A 250 -19.93 8.84 6.23
CA PRO A 250 -21.15 8.87 5.43
C PRO A 250 -20.90 8.59 3.94
N ASN A 251 -21.74 7.73 3.36
CA ASN A 251 -21.70 7.32 1.95
C ASN A 251 -20.38 6.65 1.53
N TRP A 252 -19.71 5.93 2.43
CA TRP A 252 -18.38 5.36 2.18
C TRP A 252 -18.23 4.63 0.83
N ASP A 253 -19.15 3.73 0.52
CA ASP A 253 -19.10 2.93 -0.70
C ASP A 253 -19.21 3.76 -2.00
N SER A 254 -19.82 4.96 -1.94
CA SER A 254 -19.97 5.82 -3.12
C SER A 254 -18.67 6.49 -3.56
N TYR A 255 -17.66 6.53 -2.69
CA TYR A 255 -16.34 7.08 -3.04
C TYR A 255 -15.46 6.09 -3.80
N GLU A 256 -15.84 4.81 -3.83
CA GLU A 256 -15.14 3.72 -4.52
C GLU A 256 -13.62 3.60 -4.19
N LEU A 257 -13.26 3.84 -2.92
CA LEU A 257 -11.87 3.80 -2.45
C LEU A 257 -11.41 2.38 -2.04
N ASP A 258 -12.13 1.74 -1.12
CA ASP A 258 -11.84 0.36 -0.67
C ASP A 258 -12.67 -0.70 -1.42
N ILE A 259 -13.73 -0.26 -2.10
CA ILE A 259 -14.61 -1.08 -2.93
C ILE A 259 -14.66 -0.48 -4.32
N ARG A 260 -14.68 -1.34 -5.34
CA ARG A 260 -14.89 -0.92 -6.72
C ARG A 260 -15.77 -1.93 -7.42
N GLU A 261 -16.82 -1.46 -8.10
CA GLU A 261 -17.77 -2.34 -8.80
C GLU A 261 -18.32 -3.44 -7.87
N GLY A 262 -18.60 -3.08 -6.60
CA GLY A 262 -19.13 -4.01 -5.58
C GLY A 262 -18.13 -5.01 -5.00
N ASN A 263 -16.85 -4.95 -5.40
CA ASN A 263 -15.81 -5.85 -4.90
C ASN A 263 -14.77 -5.12 -4.07
N ALA A 264 -14.29 -5.74 -2.99
CA ALA A 264 -13.17 -5.23 -2.23
C ALA A 264 -11.91 -5.14 -3.10
N VAL A 265 -11.20 -4.02 -3.02
CA VAL A 265 -9.96 -3.81 -3.79
C VAL A 265 -8.85 -4.69 -3.24
N ASP A 266 -8.63 -4.64 -1.92
CA ASP A 266 -7.58 -5.34 -1.18
C ASP A 266 -8.22 -6.15 -0.02
N PRO A 267 -8.83 -7.32 -0.30
CA PRO A 267 -9.79 -8.00 0.58
C PRO A 267 -9.21 -8.53 1.89
N THR A 268 -7.89 -8.72 1.95
CA THR A 268 -7.16 -9.28 3.11
C THR A 268 -6.51 -8.21 3.99
N SER A 269 -6.70 -6.93 3.65
CA SER A 269 -6.16 -5.81 4.43
C SER A 269 -6.87 -5.66 5.77
N LEU A 270 -6.17 -5.07 6.74
CA LEU A 270 -6.73 -4.61 7.99
C LEU A 270 -7.33 -3.22 7.76
N PHE A 271 -8.64 -3.09 7.97
CA PHE A 271 -9.35 -1.82 7.94
C PHE A 271 -9.66 -1.41 9.37
N MET A 272 -9.18 -0.24 9.80
CA MET A 272 -9.49 0.29 11.12
C MET A 272 -9.93 1.76 11.05
N GLU A 273 -10.91 2.10 11.88
CA GLU A 273 -11.35 3.47 12.08
C GLU A 273 -11.17 3.89 13.53
N ALA A 274 -10.80 5.15 13.75
CA ALA A 274 -10.70 5.76 15.07
C ALA A 274 -11.15 7.23 15.04
N LYS A 275 -11.53 7.77 16.20
CA LYS A 275 -12.08 9.12 16.34
C LYS A 275 -11.13 10.05 17.08
N LYS A 276 -11.06 11.30 16.62
CA LYS A 276 -10.39 12.40 17.33
C LYS A 276 -11.18 12.84 18.56
#